data_AF-A0A9X7G3F0-F1
#
_entry.id   AF-A0A9X7G3F0-F1
#
_cell.length_a   1.000
_cell.length_b   1.000
_cell.length_c   1.000
_cell.angle_alpha   90.00
_cell.angle_beta   90.00
_cell.angle_gamma   90.00
#
_symmetry.space_group_name_H-M   'P 1'
#
loop_
_entity.id
_entity.type
_entity.pdbx_description
1 polymer ?
#
loop_
_entity_poly.entity_id
_entity_poly.type
_entity_poly.pdbx_seq_one_letter_code
_entity_poly.pdbx_strand_id
1 'polypeptide(L)'
;MKEVTLVFKSGRTASFTVEQFKTFKNSFGFLSGIEYEGATGKVPFHIGVSNIDAIFVEDIVEKESIKEPNHPIEDFYGCEIQQDDKYFMFGQDVVLKENVTEYLIEQQNVACFRVG
;
A
#
# COMPACT_ATOMS: atom_id res chain seq x y z
N MET A 1 5.01 6.07 14.20
CA MET A 1 5.20 4.69 13.74
C MET A 1 6.58 4.12 14.09
N LYS A 2 6.61 2.81 14.39
CA LYS A 2 7.79 1.98 14.68
C LYS A 2 7.77 0.74 13.81
N GLU A 3 8.93 0.29 13.34
CA GLU A 3 9.10 -1.06 12.79
C GLU A 3 9.58 -2.00 13.89
N VAL A 4 8.91 -3.13 14.03
CA VAL A 4 9.26 -4.17 15.00
C VAL A 4 9.64 -5.42 14.24
N THR A 5 10.87 -5.90 14.45
CA THR A 5 11.37 -7.14 13.87
C THR A 5 11.59 -8.17 14.96
N LEU A 6 10.89 -9.30 14.84
CA LEU A 6 11.06 -10.49 15.66
C LEU A 6 12.05 -11.43 14.99
N VAL A 7 13.08 -11.86 15.73
CA VAL A 7 14.00 -12.93 15.31
C VAL A 7 13.67 -14.19 16.08
N PHE A 8 13.36 -15.26 15.39
CA PHE A 8 13.12 -16.56 16.00
C PHE A 8 14.43 -17.32 16.18
N LYS A 9 14.52 -18.20 17.18
CA LYS A 9 15.67 -19.09 17.42
C LYS A 9 16.00 -20.01 16.23
N SER A 10 15.05 -20.21 15.32
CA SER A 10 15.25 -20.91 14.05
C SER A 10 16.01 -20.09 13.00
N GLY A 11 16.33 -18.82 13.29
CA GLY A 11 16.90 -17.85 12.35
C GLY A 11 15.88 -17.16 11.45
N ARG A 12 14.59 -17.53 11.51
CA ARG A 12 13.52 -16.85 10.75
C ARG A 12 13.24 -15.48 11.37
N THR A 13 12.76 -14.55 10.55
CA THR A 13 12.33 -13.23 11.00
C THR A 13 10.89 -12.93 10.60
N ALA A 14 10.24 -12.02 11.34
CA ALA A 14 8.96 -11.43 10.98
C ALA A 14 8.95 -9.97 11.41
N SER A 15 8.49 -9.07 10.52
CA SER A 15 8.49 -7.63 10.75
C SER A 15 7.10 -7.04 10.56
N PHE A 16 6.77 -6.03 11.35
CA PHE A 16 5.49 -5.32 11.29
C PHE A 16 5.63 -3.88 11.81
N THR A 17 4.72 -3.00 11.41
CA THR A 17 4.69 -1.61 11.85
C THR A 17 3.58 -1.34 12.86
N VAL A 18 3.86 -0.50 13.85
CA VAL A 18 2.91 -0.12 14.92
C VAL A 18 3.14 1.32 15.35
N GLU A 19 2.12 2.00 15.87
CA GLU A 19 2.30 3.35 16.41
C GLU A 19 3.09 3.35 17.72
N GLN A 20 2.80 2.40 18.60
CA GLN A 20 3.50 2.23 19.87
C GLN A 20 3.88 0.76 20.07
N PHE A 21 5.02 0.53 20.70
CA PHE A 21 5.50 -0.80 21.07
C PHE A 21 6.17 -0.76 22.44
N LYS A 22 5.81 -1.69 23.33
CA LYS A 22 6.36 -1.86 24.68
C LYS A 22 6.64 -3.33 24.97
N THR A 23 7.69 -3.59 25.74
CA THR A 23 8.06 -4.93 26.23
C THR A 23 8.11 -4.95 27.75
N PHE A 24 7.75 -6.08 28.34
CA PHE A 24 7.75 -6.30 29.78
C PHE A 24 8.65 -7.48 30.11
N LYS A 25 9.42 -7.37 31.20
CA LYS A 25 10.25 -8.46 31.72
C LYS A 25 9.73 -8.91 33.09
N ASN A 26 9.82 -10.20 33.39
CA ASN A 26 9.59 -10.72 34.73
C ASN A 26 10.78 -10.40 35.66
N SER A 27 10.65 -10.76 36.94
CA SER A 27 11.70 -10.59 37.97
C SER A 27 13.00 -11.33 37.68
N PHE A 28 13.01 -12.26 36.73
CA PHE A 28 14.18 -13.01 36.28
C PHE A 28 14.78 -12.47 34.96
N GLY A 29 14.26 -11.36 34.44
CA GLY A 29 14.75 -10.72 33.23
C GLY A 29 14.24 -11.33 31.92
N PHE A 30 13.38 -12.35 31.96
CA PHE A 30 12.75 -12.92 30.78
C PHE A 30 11.59 -12.06 30.29
N LEU A 31 11.41 -11.98 28.98
CA LEU A 31 10.26 -11.32 28.36
C LEU A 31 8.95 -11.98 28.85
N SER A 32 8.09 -11.21 29.52
CA SER A 32 6.82 -11.66 30.09
C SER A 32 5.61 -11.17 29.29
N GLY A 33 5.77 -10.13 28.47
CA GLY A 33 4.70 -9.59 27.63
C GLY A 33 5.19 -8.55 26.63
N ILE A 34 4.35 -8.29 25.64
CA ILE A 34 4.49 -7.20 24.67
C ILE A 34 3.13 -6.48 24.55
N GLU A 35 3.17 -5.18 24.34
CA GLU A 35 2.00 -4.36 24.06
C GLU A 35 2.28 -3.48 22.84
N TYR A 36 1.28 -3.29 21.99
CA TYR A 36 1.35 -2.36 20.87
C TYR A 36 -0.01 -1.76 20.52
N GLU A 37 0.02 -0.53 20.00
CA GLU A 37 -1.19 0.17 19.56
C GLU A 37 -1.68 -0.40 18.21
N GLY A 38 -2.98 -0.64 18.08
CA GLY A 38 -3.59 -1.37 16.95
C GLY A 38 -3.94 -2.84 17.24
N ALA A 39 -3.55 -3.36 18.42
CA ALA A 39 -3.86 -4.72 18.87
C ALA A 39 -5.24 -4.89 19.53
N THR A 40 -6.13 -3.89 19.44
CA THR A 40 -7.40 -3.83 20.17
C THR A 40 -8.17 -5.15 20.04
N GLY A 41 -8.36 -5.86 21.15
CA GLY A 41 -9.05 -7.17 21.19
C GLY A 41 -8.16 -8.42 21.22
N LYS A 42 -6.83 -8.29 21.15
CA LYS A 42 -5.90 -9.43 21.30
C LYS A 42 -5.13 -9.29 22.62
N VAL A 43 -5.52 -10.08 23.62
CA VAL A 43 -4.74 -10.21 24.87
C VAL A 43 -3.40 -10.87 24.51
N PRO A 44 -2.24 -10.27 24.84
CA PRO A 44 -0.96 -10.91 24.60
C PRO A 44 -0.92 -12.21 25.42
N PHE A 45 -1.03 -13.35 24.74
CA PHE A 45 -0.83 -14.65 25.37
C PHE A 45 0.63 -14.73 25.84
N HIS A 46 0.85 -15.26 27.04
CA HIS A 46 2.18 -15.54 27.60
C HIS A 46 3.12 -16.03 26.50
N ILE A 47 4.25 -15.34 26.31
CA ILE A 47 5.40 -15.86 25.57
C ILE A 47 6.06 -16.92 26.46
N GLY A 48 5.30 -17.98 26.75
CA GLY A 48 5.69 -19.11 27.59
C GLY A 48 6.55 -20.13 26.84
N VAL A 49 6.75 -19.94 25.54
CA VAL A 49 7.67 -20.74 24.71
C VAL A 49 8.64 -19.79 24.02
N SER A 50 9.89 -19.90 24.47
CA SER A 50 11.07 -19.09 24.18
C SER A 50 11.57 -19.15 22.73
N ASN A 51 10.69 -19.14 21.73
CA ASN A 51 11.12 -19.24 20.32
C ASN A 51 11.60 -17.92 19.73
N ILE A 52 11.46 -16.80 20.43
CA ILE A 52 12.03 -15.49 20.05
C ILE A 52 13.41 -15.38 20.68
N ASP A 53 14.40 -15.09 19.84
CA ASP A 53 15.80 -14.87 20.21
C ASP A 53 16.08 -13.38 20.44
N ALA A 54 15.57 -12.53 19.56
CA ALA A 54 15.74 -11.08 19.63
C ALA A 54 14.51 -10.30 19.14
N ILE A 55 14.38 -9.07 19.62
CA ILE A 55 13.40 -8.09 19.16
C ILE A 55 14.14 -6.79 18.85
N PHE A 56 14.01 -6.31 17.62
CA PHE A 56 14.51 -5.01 17.18
C PHE A 56 13.32 -4.06 17.04
N VAL A 57 13.51 -2.82 17.50
CA VAL A 57 12.50 -1.77 17.43
C VAL A 57 13.18 -0.53 16.89
N GLU A 58 12.72 -0.05 15.75
CA GLU A 58 13.26 1.12 15.06
C GLU A 58 12.17 2.16 14.88
N ASP A 59 12.50 3.43 15.11
CA ASP A 59 11.59 4.53 14.79
C ASP A 59 11.62 4.78 13.28
N ILE A 60 10.45 4.73 12.64
CA ILE A 60 10.31 4.97 11.21
C ILE A 60 9.42 6.18 10.98
N VAL A 61 9.78 6.98 9.98
CA VAL A 61 8.88 8.02 9.48
C VAL A 61 7.80 7.31 8.66
N GLU A 62 6.53 7.56 8.98
CA GLU A 62 5.42 7.10 8.15
C GLU A 62 5.68 7.59 6.72
N LYS A 63 5.88 6.67 5.77
CA LYS A 63 5.76 7.04 4.37
C LYS A 63 4.30 7.42 4.21
N GLU A 64 4.03 8.70 3.97
CA GLU A 64 2.71 9.16 3.58
C GLU A 64 2.20 8.19 2.51
N SER A 65 1.10 7.50 2.81
CA SER A 65 0.34 6.82 1.77
C SER A 65 -0.06 7.93 0.82
N ILE A 66 0.63 8.03 -0.32
CA ILE A 66 0.21 8.89 -1.41
C ILE A 66 -1.14 8.31 -1.80
N LYS A 67 -2.23 8.87 -1.26
CA LYS A 67 -3.56 8.57 -1.76
C LYS A 67 -3.48 8.94 -3.22
N GLU A 68 -3.68 7.96 -4.10
CA GLU A 68 -3.84 8.25 -5.52
C GLU A 68 -4.86 9.39 -5.62
N PRO A 69 -4.50 10.51 -6.28
CA PRO A 69 -5.44 11.60 -6.42
C PRO A 69 -6.68 11.05 -7.11
N ASN A 70 -7.86 11.31 -6.53
CA ASN A 70 -9.11 11.01 -7.22
C ASN A 70 -9.12 11.84 -8.50
N HIS A 71 -9.02 11.18 -9.65
CA HIS A 71 -8.94 11.83 -10.94
C HIS A 71 -10.35 12.12 -11.45
N PRO A 72 -10.82 13.38 -11.41
CA PRO A 72 -12.23 13.69 -11.65
C PRO A 72 -12.60 13.74 -13.13
N ILE A 73 -11.68 13.38 -14.03
CA ILE A 73 -11.84 13.51 -15.48
C ILE A 73 -11.95 12.11 -16.06
N GLU A 74 -13.07 11.85 -16.71
CA GLU A 74 -13.31 10.65 -17.50
C GLU A 74 -13.09 10.97 -18.98
N ASP A 75 -12.67 9.96 -19.74
CA ASP A 75 -12.66 10.04 -21.19
C ASP A 75 -14.08 9.94 -21.76
N PHE A 76 -14.21 10.12 -23.08
CA PHE A 76 -15.48 10.10 -23.80
C PHE A 76 -16.26 8.79 -23.60
N TYR A 77 -15.57 7.70 -23.26
CA TYR A 77 -16.15 6.37 -23.05
C TYR A 77 -16.36 6.04 -21.55
N GLY A 78 -16.11 7.00 -20.65
CA GLY A 78 -16.32 6.88 -19.20
C GLY A 78 -15.16 6.24 -18.45
N CYS A 79 -13.96 6.14 -19.04
CA CYS A 79 -12.76 5.66 -18.35
C CYS A 79 -12.06 6.81 -17.63
N GLU A 80 -11.81 6.67 -16.32
CA GLU A 80 -11.07 7.65 -15.53
C GLU A 80 -9.63 7.83 -16.04
N ILE A 81 -9.21 9.08 -16.22
CA ILE A 81 -7.87 9.45 -16.67
C ILE A 81 -6.93 9.54 -15.48
N GLN A 82 -5.96 8.62 -15.40
CA GLN A 82 -4.99 8.57 -14.32
C GLN A 82 -3.81 9.56 -14.53
N GLN A 83 -3.02 9.78 -13.48
CA GLN A 83 -1.95 10.81 -13.45
C GLN A 83 -0.94 10.71 -14.61
N ASP A 84 -0.65 9.50 -15.09
CA ASP A 84 0.34 9.24 -16.13
C ASP A 84 -0.28 8.86 -17.49
N ASP A 85 -1.61 8.94 -17.60
CA ASP A 85 -2.31 8.63 -18.83
C ASP A 85 -2.07 9.69 -19.91
N LYS A 86 -1.96 9.20 -21.15
CA LYS A 86 -1.89 10.07 -22.33
C LYS A 86 -3.27 10.15 -22.93
N TYR A 87 -3.78 11.37 -23.11
CA TYR A 87 -5.07 11.63 -23.71
C TYR A 87 -4.99 12.81 -24.68
N PHE A 88 -6.03 12.97 -25.49
CA PHE A 88 -6.16 14.01 -26.50
C PHE A 88 -7.50 14.74 -26.32
N MET A 89 -7.51 16.04 -26.62
CA MET A 89 -8.70 16.88 -26.57
C MET A 89 -9.23 17.09 -28.00
N PHE A 90 -10.47 16.67 -28.25
CA PHE A 90 -11.20 16.94 -29.49
C PHE A 90 -12.38 17.86 -29.18
N GLY A 91 -12.14 19.18 -29.23
CA GLY A 91 -13.12 20.16 -28.77
C GLY A 91 -13.33 20.03 -27.25
N GLN A 92 -14.52 19.60 -26.84
CA GLN A 92 -14.87 19.35 -25.43
C GLN A 92 -14.67 17.89 -25.02
N ASP A 93 -14.45 16.99 -25.97
CA ASP A 93 -14.31 15.57 -25.69
C ASP A 93 -12.85 15.25 -25.30
N VAL A 94 -12.70 14.53 -24.19
CA VAL A 94 -11.42 14.01 -23.72
C VAL A 94 -11.32 12.55 -24.16
N VAL A 95 -10.23 12.15 -24.81
CA VAL A 95 -10.09 10.78 -25.33
C VAL A 95 -8.74 10.19 -24.95
N LEU A 96 -8.74 9.09 -24.21
CA LEU A 96 -7.52 8.35 -23.88
C LEU A 96 -6.82 7.87 -25.15
N LYS A 97 -5.49 7.81 -25.14
CA LYS A 97 -4.67 7.43 -26.31
C LYS A 97 -5.10 6.11 -26.93
N GLU A 98 -5.49 5.14 -26.11
CA GLU A 98 -5.98 3.83 -26.54
C GLU A 98 -7.30 3.92 -27.33
N ASN A 99 -8.15 4.88 -27.00
CA ASN A 99 -9.49 5.06 -27.59
C ASN A 99 -9.51 6.03 -28.78
N VAL A 100 -8.39 6.72 -29.08
CA VAL A 100 -8.33 7.72 -30.17
C VAL A 100 -8.73 7.13 -31.53
N THR A 101 -8.30 5.91 -31.83
CA THR A 101 -8.61 5.31 -33.15
C THR A 101 -10.10 5.05 -33.29
N GLU A 102 -10.75 4.55 -32.24
CA GLU A 102 -12.19 4.28 -32.23
C GLU A 102 -12.98 5.58 -32.31
N TYR A 103 -12.62 6.57 -31.48
CA TYR A 103 -13.23 7.89 -31.50
C TYR A 103 -13.17 8.57 -32.87
N LEU A 104 -12.02 8.51 -33.55
CA LEU A 104 -11.86 9.12 -34.88
C LEU A 104 -12.71 8.44 -35.96
N ILE A 105 -12.89 7.12 -35.88
CA ILE A 105 -13.75 6.38 -36.81
C ILE A 105 -15.21 6.74 -36.56
N GLU A 106 -15.65 6.73 -35.30
CA GLU A 106 -17.06 6.89 -34.93
C GLU A 106 -17.54 8.34 -35.01
N GLN A 107 -16.78 9.28 -34.45
CA GLN A 107 -17.22 10.67 -34.28
C GLN A 107 -16.76 11.57 -35.42
N GLN A 108 -15.62 11.25 -36.06
CA GLN A 108 -15.03 12.09 -37.11
C GLN A 108 -15.08 11.43 -38.50
N ASN A 109 -15.62 10.21 -38.62
CA ASN A 109 -15.69 9.44 -39.87
C ASN A 109 -14.34 9.32 -40.59
N VAL A 110 -13.24 9.26 -39.84
CA VAL A 110 -11.90 9.16 -40.40
C VAL A 110 -11.59 7.69 -40.69
N ALA A 111 -11.14 7.41 -41.93
CA ALA A 111 -10.62 6.10 -42.27
C ALA A 111 -9.24 5.89 -41.61
N CYS A 112 -9.20 5.20 -40.48
CA CYS A 112 -7.96 4.86 -39.79
C CYS A 112 -7.40 3.52 -40.30
N PHE A 113 -6.18 3.54 -40.82
CA PHE A 113 -5.48 2.32 -41.25
C PHE A 113 -4.74 1.71 -40.05
N ARG A 114 -5.12 0.48 -39.68
CA ARG A 114 -4.36 -0.32 -38.70
C ARG A 114 -3.27 -1.09 -39.45
N VAL A 115 -2.00 -0.88 -39.07
CA VAL A 115 -0.90 -1.75 -39.54
C VAL A 115 -0.95 -2.99 -38.65
N GLY A 116 -1.29 -4.14 -39.25
CA GLY A 116 -1.35 -5.43 -38.58
C GLY A 116 0.02 -6.04 -38.30
#